data_AF-A0A2H0A9R8-F1
#
_entry.id   AF-A0A2H0A9R8-F1
#
_cell.length_a   1.000
_cell.length_b   1.000
_cell.length_c   1.000
_cell.angle_alpha   90.00
_cell.angle_beta   90.00
_cell.angle_gamma   90.00
#
_symmetry.space_group_name_H-M   'P 1'
#
loop_
_entity.id
_entity.type
_entity.pdbx_description
1 polymer ?
#
loop_
_entity_poly.entity_id
_entity_poly.type
_entity_poly.pdbx_seq_one_letter_code
_entity_poly.pdbx_strand_id
1 'polypeptide(L)' 'MKIIEVPLPFKMEMEAQNYVNSGWFINEAELLRTALQEFIRHNKLKLMERFMKEDIEWALKIKSNTK' A
#
# COMPACT_ATOMS: atom_id res chain seq x y z
N MET A 1 6.65 -0.01 17.34
CA MET A 1 6.10 0.61 16.10
C MET A 1 6.97 0.13 14.95
N LYS A 2 6.39 -0.31 13.82
CA LYS A 2 7.17 -0.72 12.65
C LYS A 2 7.35 0.48 11.73
N ILE A 3 8.59 0.75 11.32
CA ILE A 3 8.92 1.82 10.37
C ILE A 3 9.03 1.20 8.99
N ILE A 4 8.45 1.86 7.99
CA ILE A 4 8.50 1.48 6.59
C ILE A 4 9.13 2.66 5.84
N GLU A 5 10.28 2.42 5.22
CA GLU A 5 10.98 3.40 4.39
C GLU A 5 10.73 3.04 2.93
N VAL A 6 10.13 3.95 2.18
CA VAL A 6 9.81 3.76 0.76
C VAL A 6 10.14 5.06 0.03
N PRO A 7 10.86 5.00 -1.10
CA PRO A 7 11.08 6.18 -1.92
C PRO A 7 9.74 6.68 -2.48
N LEU A 8 9.44 7.94 -2.22
CA LEU A 8 8.26 8.63 -2.74
C LEU A 8 8.67 9.51 -3.94
N PRO A 9 7.89 9.52 -5.03
CA PRO A 9 8.12 10.48 -6.11
C PRO A 9 8.00 11.91 -5.60
N PHE A 10 8.89 12.80 -6.04
CA PHE A 10 8.95 14.19 -5.59
C PHE A 10 7.61 14.93 -5.67
N LYS A 11 6.84 14.71 -6.74
CA LYS A 11 5.50 15.32 -6.88
C LYS A 11 4.53 14.86 -5.79
N MET A 12 4.61 13.60 -5.38
CA MET A 12 3.74 13.03 -4.35
C MET A 12 4.08 13.56 -2.96
N GLU A 13 5.37 13.76 -2.69
CA GLU A 13 5.85 14.44 -1.48
C GLU A 13 5.31 15.88 -1.42
N MET A 14 5.44 16.64 -2.52
CA MET A 14 4.89 18.00 -2.59
C MET A 14 3.38 18.04 -2.34
N GLU A 15 2.62 17.11 -2.94
CA GLU A 15 1.18 17.02 -2.73
C GLU A 15 0.84 16.69 -1.27
N ALA A 16 1.54 15.72 -0.66
CA ALA A 16 1.36 15.37 0.75
C ALA A 16 1.62 16.58 1.68
N GLN A 17 2.72 17.30 1.44
CA GLN A 17 3.06 18.49 2.22
C GLN A 17 2.01 19.60 2.06
N ASN A 18 1.45 19.78 0.86
CA ASN A 18 0.38 20.75 0.62
C ASN A 18 -0.87 20.44 1.45
N TYR A 19 -1.28 19.18 1.56
CA TYR A 19 -2.43 18.78 2.37
C TYR A 19 -2.20 19.04 3.88
N VAL A 20 -0.99 18.81 4.37
CA VAL A 20 -0.62 19.12 5.77
C VAL A 20 -0.62 20.64 5.99
N ASN A 21 0.02 21.40 5.09
CA ASN A 21 0.12 22.86 5.19
C ASN A 21 -1.25 23.56 5.10
N SER A 22 -2.19 22.98 4.36
CA SER A 22 -3.57 23.48 4.26
C SER A 22 -4.47 23.03 5.43
N GLY A 23 -3.93 22.25 6.38
CA GLY A 23 -4.62 21.88 7.62
C GLY A 23 -5.59 20.71 7.49
N TRP A 24 -5.57 19.97 6.37
CA TRP A 24 -6.41 18.77 6.21
C TRP A 24 -5.92 17.60 7.06
N PHE A 25 -4.61 17.54 7.34
CA PHE A 25 -3.98 16.55 8.19
C PHE A 25 -2.97 17.21 9.13
N ILE A 26 -2.76 16.62 10.30
CA ILE A 26 -1.83 17.09 11.32
C ILE A 26 -0.39 16.88 10.88
N ASN A 27 -0.10 15.78 10.19
CA ASN A 27 1.21 15.45 9.64
C ASN A 27 1.13 14.42 8.50
N GLU A 28 2.25 14.19 7.83
CA GLU A 28 2.34 13.23 6.72
C GLU A 28 2.04 11.79 7.16
N ALA A 29 2.38 11.40 8.39
CA ALA A 29 2.14 10.04 8.86
C ALA A 29 0.63 9.75 9.02
N GLU A 30 -0.16 10.74 9.41
CA GLU A 30 -1.62 10.65 9.45
C GLU A 30 -2.20 10.58 8.03
N LEU A 31 -1.73 11.45 7.14
CA LEU A 31 -2.13 11.48 5.74
C LEU A 31 -1.89 10.12 5.06
N LEU A 32 -0.66 9.60 5.15
CA LEU A 32 -0.27 8.33 4.52
C LEU A 32 -1.04 7.15 5.11
N ARG A 33 -1.29 7.14 6.42
CA ARG A 33 -2.11 6.11 7.06
C ARG A 33 -3.54 6.12 6.53
N THR A 34 -4.12 7.31 6.42
CA THR A 34 -5.49 7.49 5.90
C THR A 34 -5.57 7.08 4.44
N ALA A 35 -4.61 7.53 3.62
CA ALA A 35 -4.52 7.16 2.21
C ALA A 35 -4.39 5.65 2.02
N LEU A 36 -3.55 4.97 2.82
CA LEU A 36 -3.40 3.52 2.75
C LEU A 36 -4.69 2.79 3.16
N GLN A 37 -5.34 3.24 4.23
CA GLN A 37 -6.61 2.66 4.68
C GLN A 37 -7.69 2.80 3.60
N GLU A 38 -7.83 3.99 3.01
CA GLU A 38 -8.79 4.23 1.94
C GLU A 38 -8.45 3.44 0.68
N PHE A 39 -7.17 3.31 0.32
CA PHE A 39 -6.74 2.48 -0.80
C PHE A 39 -7.15 1.01 -0.59
N ILE A 40 -6.86 0.44 0.58
CA ILE A 40 -7.23 -0.94 0.90
C ILE A 40 -8.75 -1.10 0.90
N ARG A 41 -9.49 -0.17 1.50
CA ARG A 41 -10.95 -0.21 1.58
C ARG A 41 -11.59 -0.23 0.19
N HIS A 42 -11.17 0.67 -0.70
CA HIS A 42 -11.71 0.77 -2.06
C HIS A 42 -11.31 -0.42 -2.96
N ASN A 43 -10.14 -1.01 -2.72
CA ASN A 43 -9.61 -2.08 -3.58
C ASN A 43 -9.75 -3.47 -2.96
N LYS A 44 -10.47 -3.62 -1.83
CA LYS A 44 -10.49 -4.84 -1.02
C LYS A 44 -10.73 -6.11 -1.83
N LEU A 45 -11.80 -6.15 -2.65
CA LEU A 45 -12.15 -7.35 -3.41
C LEU A 45 -11.08 -7.69 -4.46
N LYS A 46 -10.58 -6.68 -5.19
CA LYS A 46 -9.52 -6.86 -6.20
C LYS A 46 -8.21 -7.33 -5.57
N LEU A 47 -7.85 -6.77 -4.42
CA LEU A 47 -6.67 -7.20 -3.66
C LEU A 47 -6.82 -8.63 -3.15
N MET A 48 -7.98 -8.99 -2.60
CA MET A 48 -8.26 -10.36 -2.15
C MET A 48 -8.11 -11.36 -3.30
N GLU A 49 -8.74 -11.10 -4.44
CA GLU A 49 -8.65 -11.99 -5.60
C GLU A 49 -7.21 -12.13 -6.09
N ARG A 50 -6.46 -11.02 -6.17
CA ARG A 50 -5.06 -11.04 -6.59
C ARG A 50 -4.20 -11.86 -5.63
N PHE A 51 -4.32 -11.62 -4.33
CA PHE A 51 -3.54 -12.35 -3.32
C PHE A 51 -3.84 -13.85 -3.34
N MET A 52 -5.11 -14.24 -3.49
CA MET A 52 -5.47 -15.66 -3.65
C MET A 52 -4.83 -16.30 -4.89
N LYS A 53 -4.79 -15.59 -6.02
CA LYS A 53 -4.13 -16.07 -7.24
C LYS A 53 -2.62 -16.20 -7.05
N GLU A 54 -1.98 -15.19 -6.47
CA GLU A 54 -0.54 -15.20 -6.17
C GLU A 54 -0.17 -16.38 -5.24
N ASP A 55 -0.99 -16.66 -4.22
CA ASP A 55 -0.80 -17.80 -3.32
C ASP A 55 -0.91 -19.16 -4.04
N ILE A 56 -1.91 -19.30 -4.93
CA ILE A 56 -2.07 -20.52 -5.74
C ILE A 56 -0.88 -20.70 -6.69
N GLU A 57 -0.48 -19.65 -7.40
CA GLU A 57 0.66 -19.69 -8.31
C GLU A 57 1.96 -20.04 -7.58
N TRP A 58 2.16 -19.48 -6.39
CA TRP A 58 3.28 -19.81 -5.52
C TRP A 58 3.28 -21.30 -5.13
N ALA A 59 2.14 -21.83 -4.70
CA ALA A 59 2.02 -23.24 -4.33
C ALA A 59 2.29 -24.19 -5.52
N LEU A 60 1.81 -23.84 -6.72
CA LEU A 60 2.07 -24.62 -7.93
C LEU A 60 3.56 -24.62 -8.31
N LYS A 61 4.25 -23.47 -8.20
CA LYS A 61 5.70 -23.35 -8.46
C LYS A 61 6.53 -24.20 -7.48
N ILE A 62 6.15 -24.24 -6.21
CA ILE A 62 6.82 -25.09 -5.23
C ILE A 62 6.65 -26.56 -5.61
N LYS A 63 5.41 -26.98 -5.91
CA LYS A 63 5.10 -28.36 -6.29
C LYS A 63 5.87 -28.81 -7.54
N SER A 64 6.06 -27.93 -8.54
CA SER A 64 6.84 -28.26 -9.73
C SER A 64 8.33 -28.40 -9.44
N ASN A 65 8.88 -27.60 -8.52
CA ASN A 65 10.31 -27.65 -8.17
C ASN A 65 10.67 -28.80 -7.22
N THR A 66 9.69 -29.51 -6.65
CA THR A 66 9.93 -30.68 -5.78
C THR A 66 9.81 -32.02 -6.51
N LYS A 67 9.58 -32.00 -7.84
CA LYS A 67 9.60 -33.18 -8.71
C LYS A 67 10.87 -33.19 -9.55
#